data_AF-A0A495ZDV7-F1
#
_entry.id   AF-A0A495ZDV7-F1
#
_cell.length_a   1.000
_cell.length_b   1.000
_cell.length_c   1.000
_cell.angle_alpha   90.00
_cell.angle_beta   90.00
_cell.angle_gamma   90.00
#
_symmetry.space_group_name_H-M   'P 1'
#
loop_
_entity.id
_entity.type
_entity.pdbx_description
1 polymer ?
#
loop_
_entity_poly.entity_id
_entity_poly.type
_entity_poly.pdbx_seq_one_letter_code
_entity_poly.pdbx_strand_id
1 'polypeptide(L)'
;MRIKFVDELVYVALIAMTFICFGCLNSDQIAEILTPAPQEPLPPGEGLSVGVEAPAFSLPDGKGNLVALSHYAGQKVALVFYATGL
;
A
#
# COMPACT_ATOMS: atom_id res chain seq x y z
N MET A 1 19.46 -43.42 39.64
CA MET A 1 19.76 -41.97 39.55
C MET A 1 20.26 -41.64 38.15
N ARG A 2 19.40 -41.31 37.17
CA ARG A 2 19.82 -40.90 35.80
C ARG A 2 18.70 -40.39 34.86
N ILE A 3 17.66 -39.69 35.35
CA ILE A 3 16.50 -39.32 34.49
C ILE A 3 16.23 -37.81 34.42
N LYS A 4 16.76 -36.98 35.33
CA LYS A 4 16.53 -35.52 35.29
C LYS A 4 17.10 -34.78 34.08
N PHE A 5 18.03 -35.40 33.34
CA PHE A 5 18.69 -34.81 32.16
C PHE A 5 17.84 -34.91 30.89
N VAL A 6 16.94 -35.89 30.81
CA VAL A 6 16.10 -36.11 29.62
C VAL A 6 14.90 -35.16 29.64
N ASP A 7 14.31 -34.91 30.82
CA ASP A 7 13.17 -33.99 30.98
C ASP A 7 13.51 -32.53 30.65
N GLU A 8 14.67 -32.04 31.08
CA GLU A 8 15.12 -30.66 30.76
C GLU A 8 15.34 -30.49 29.25
N LEU A 9 15.96 -31.47 28.60
CA LEU A 9 16.26 -31.40 27.17
C LEU A 9 14.99 -31.49 26.31
N VAL A 10 14.02 -32.32 26.72
CA VAL A 10 12.71 -32.43 26.06
C VAL A 10 11.90 -31.14 26.25
N TYR A 11 11.94 -30.53 27.43
CA TYR A 11 11.23 -29.29 27.71
C TYR A 11 11.80 -28.10 26.93
N VAL A 12 13.14 -28.01 26.83
CA VAL A 12 13.82 -26.99 26.00
C VAL A 12 13.50 -27.18 24.52
N ALA A 13 13.46 -28.43 24.03
CA ALA A 13 13.09 -28.73 22.65
C ALA A 13 11.63 -28.37 22.34
N LEU A 14 10.70 -28.61 23.26
CA LEU A 14 9.28 -28.26 23.11
C LEU A 14 9.08 -26.73 23.10
N ILE A 15 9.77 -25.99 23.97
CA ILE A 15 9.74 -24.52 23.99
C ILE A 15 10.34 -23.97 22.68
N ALA A 16 11.47 -24.49 22.23
CA ALA A 16 12.08 -24.04 20.98
C ALA A 16 11.15 -24.26 19.78
N MET A 17 10.49 -25.42 19.70
CA MET A 17 9.53 -25.72 18.62
C MET A 17 8.31 -24.79 18.62
N THR A 18 7.77 -24.41 19.78
CA THR A 18 6.66 -23.46 19.84
C THR A 18 7.08 -22.05 19.45
N PHE A 19 8.26 -21.58 19.88
CA PHE A 19 8.80 -20.26 19.49
C PHE A 19 9.14 -20.19 18.00
N ILE A 20 9.69 -21.26 17.42
CA ILE A 20 10.02 -21.34 15.98
C ILE A 20 8.72 -21.34 15.16
N CYS A 21 7.69 -22.07 15.57
CA CYS A 21 6.40 -22.05 14.88
C CYS A 21 5.65 -20.72 15.03
N PHE A 22 5.68 -20.05 16.18
CA PHE A 22 5.05 -18.74 16.37
C PHE A 22 5.76 -17.59 15.64
N GLY A 23 7.09 -17.67 15.47
CA GLY A 23 7.88 -16.60 14.86
C GLY A 23 7.84 -16.54 13.33
N CYS A 24 7.55 -17.65 12.65
CA CYS A 24 7.63 -17.72 11.18
C CYS A 24 6.32 -17.43 10.44
N LEU A 25 5.18 -17.38 11.13
CA LEU A 25 3.86 -17.42 10.47
C LEU A 25 3.32 -16.08 9.93
N ASN A 26 4.05 -14.96 10.04
CA ASN A 26 3.46 -13.63 9.78
C ASN A 26 4.18 -12.74 8.75
N SER A 27 5.23 -13.19 8.06
CA SER A 27 6.04 -12.28 7.23
C SER A 27 5.77 -12.28 5.73
N ASP A 28 5.04 -13.27 5.16
CA ASP A 28 4.99 -13.44 3.70
C ASP A 28 3.71 -12.93 3.01
N GLN A 29 2.68 -12.49 3.74
CA GLN A 29 1.36 -12.21 3.16
C GLN A 29 1.07 -10.73 2.85
N ILE A 30 2.00 -9.80 3.13
CA ILE A 30 1.76 -8.35 2.93
C ILE A 30 2.17 -7.88 1.51
N ALA A 31 2.92 -8.70 0.76
CA ALA A 31 3.44 -8.31 -0.56
C ALA A 31 2.37 -8.27 -1.67
N GLU A 32 1.29 -9.06 -1.56
CA GLU A 32 0.31 -9.21 -2.63
C GLU A 32 -0.70 -8.04 -2.69
N ILE A 33 -0.96 -7.37 -1.56
CA ILE A 33 -1.92 -6.25 -1.48
C ILE A 33 -1.27 -4.91 -1.87
N LEU A 34 0.06 -4.82 -1.79
CA LEU A 34 0.84 -3.62 -2.13
C LEU A 34 1.38 -3.64 -3.57
N THR A 35 1.14 -4.71 -4.33
CA THR A 35 1.51 -4.74 -5.74
C THR A 35 0.43 -4.00 -6.52
N PRO A 36 0.63 -2.72 -6.92
CA PRO A 36 -0.31 -2.07 -7.81
C PRO A 36 -0.43 -2.94 -9.06
N ALA A 37 -1.67 -3.25 -9.45
CA ALA A 37 -1.93 -3.92 -10.72
C ALA A 37 -1.12 -3.20 -11.82
N PRO A 38 -0.48 -3.93 -12.75
CA PRO A 38 0.21 -3.31 -13.87
C PRO A 38 -0.69 -2.28 -14.51
N GLN A 39 -0.39 -0.99 -14.29
CA GLN A 39 -1.17 0.09 -14.90
C GLN A 39 -0.72 0.15 -16.34
N GLU A 40 -1.46 -0.52 -17.21
CA GLU A 40 -1.22 -0.45 -18.65
C GLU A 40 -1.34 1.04 -19.05
N PRO A 41 -0.28 1.63 -19.63
CA PRO A 41 -0.34 3.01 -20.07
C PRO A 41 -1.51 3.17 -21.04
N LEU A 42 -2.31 4.21 -20.85
CA LEU A 42 -3.36 4.53 -21.80
C LEU A 42 -2.76 4.64 -23.21
N PRO A 43 -3.36 4.00 -24.23
CA PRO A 43 -2.95 4.17 -25.61
C PRO A 43 -2.80 5.66 -25.98
N PRO A 44 -1.80 6.02 -26.80
CA PRO A 44 -1.61 7.39 -27.23
C PRO A 44 -2.90 7.95 -27.86
N GLY A 45 -3.41 9.06 -27.32
CA GLY A 45 -4.65 9.68 -27.79
C GLY A 45 -5.90 9.37 -26.96
N GLU A 46 -5.82 8.52 -25.94
CA GLU A 46 -6.91 8.27 -24.98
C GLU A 46 -6.95 9.26 -23.81
N GLY A 47 -6.25 10.39 -23.93
CA GLY A 47 -6.40 11.50 -23.00
C GLY A 47 -7.77 12.19 -23.11
N LEU A 48 -8.12 13.01 -22.12
CA LEU A 48 -9.33 13.82 -22.16
C LEU A 48 -9.29 14.77 -23.37
N SER A 49 -10.34 14.73 -24.19
CA SER A 49 -10.51 15.66 -25.31
C SER A 49 -10.90 17.05 -24.82
N VAL A 50 -10.53 18.10 -25.56
CA VAL A 50 -10.92 19.47 -25.21
C VAL A 50 -12.44 19.63 -25.30
N GLY A 51 -13.04 20.28 -24.30
CA GLY A 51 -14.47 20.57 -24.25
C GLY A 51 -15.33 19.46 -23.62
N VAL A 52 -14.75 18.31 -23.28
CA VAL A 52 -15.42 17.34 -22.42
C VAL A 52 -15.46 17.84 -20.99
N GLU A 53 -16.47 17.43 -20.24
CA GLU A 53 -16.55 17.72 -18.80
C GLU A 53 -15.33 17.14 -18.07
N ALA A 54 -14.71 17.94 -17.21
CA ALA A 54 -13.56 17.49 -16.45
C ALA A 54 -13.97 16.41 -15.42
N PRO A 55 -13.17 15.34 -15.22
CA PRO A 55 -13.50 14.31 -14.25
C PRO A 55 -13.66 14.88 -12.83
N ALA A 56 -14.66 14.37 -12.12
CA ALA A 56 -14.83 14.66 -10.70
C ALA A 56 -13.78 13.90 -9.89
N PHE A 57 -12.81 14.60 -9.33
CA PHE A 57 -11.85 14.04 -8.38
C PHE A 57 -11.60 15.01 -7.23
N SER A 58 -11.07 14.44 -6.14
CA SER A 58 -10.63 15.19 -4.96
C SER A 58 -9.24 14.75 -4.56
N LEU A 59 -8.40 15.70 -4.19
CA LEU A 59 -7.03 15.46 -3.72
C LEU A 59 -6.81 16.20 -2.40
N PRO A 60 -5.92 15.68 -1.51
CA PRO A 60 -5.44 16.46 -0.39
C PRO A 60 -4.64 17.67 -0.89
N ASP A 61 -4.86 18.82 -0.27
CA ASP A 61 -4.00 20.00 -0.45
C ASP A 61 -2.66 19.84 0.30
N GLY A 62 -1.80 20.85 0.23
CA GLY A 62 -0.51 20.85 0.94
C GLY A 62 -0.62 20.82 2.47
N LYS A 63 -1.82 20.92 3.04
CA LYS A 63 -2.11 20.80 4.47
C LYS A 63 -2.85 19.49 4.81
N GLY A 64 -3.13 18.65 3.82
CA GLY A 64 -3.88 17.40 3.96
C GLY A 64 -5.40 17.56 3.95
N ASN A 65 -5.94 18.76 3.71
CA ASN A 65 -7.40 18.92 3.58
C ASN A 65 -7.86 18.42 2.22
N LEU A 66 -8.97 17.70 2.18
CA LEU A 66 -9.51 17.16 0.94
C LEU A 66 -10.21 18.27 0.14
N VAL A 67 -9.73 18.51 -1.08
CA VAL A 67 -10.24 19.54 -2.00
C VAL A 67 -10.71 18.89 -3.30
N ALA A 68 -11.98 19.09 -3.64
CA ALA A 68 -12.57 18.67 -4.91
C ALA A 68 -12.33 19.68 -6.05
N LEU A 69 -12.17 19.19 -7.28
CA LEU A 69 -12.08 20.04 -8.48
C LEU A 69 -13.32 20.92 -8.66
N SER A 70 -14.50 20.41 -8.28
CA SER A 70 -15.79 21.11 -8.39
C SER A 70 -15.87 22.39 -7.53
N HIS A 71 -15.04 22.53 -6.48
CA HIS A 71 -14.96 23.77 -5.71
C HIS A 71 -14.46 24.96 -6.54
N TYR A 72 -13.80 24.70 -7.67
CA TYR A 72 -13.30 25.72 -8.59
C TYR A 72 -14.22 25.93 -9.81
N ALA A 73 -15.42 25.34 -9.83
CA ALA A 73 -16.35 25.49 -10.94
C ALA A 73 -16.71 26.97 -11.19
N GLY A 74 -16.80 27.34 -12.47
CA GLY A 74 -17.05 28.73 -12.90
C GLY A 74 -15.82 29.63 -12.91
N GLN A 75 -14.65 29.14 -12.47
CA GLN A 75 -13.38 29.87 -12.53
C GLN A 75 -12.49 29.32 -13.64
N LYS A 76 -11.63 30.18 -14.22
CA LYS A 76 -10.57 29.73 -15.14
C LYS A 76 -9.40 29.21 -14.31
N VAL A 77 -9.16 27.90 -14.35
CA VAL A 77 -8.12 27.23 -13.56
C VAL A 77 -7.20 26.41 -14.46
N ALA A 78 -5.90 26.43 -14.17
CA ALA A 78 -4.93 25.52 -14.76
C ALA A 78 -4.57 24.43 -13.74
N LEU A 79 -4.79 23.17 -14.10
CA LEU A 79 -4.42 22.00 -13.31
C LEU A 79 -3.12 21.41 -13.83
N VAL A 80 -2.11 21.29 -12.98
CA VAL A 80 -0.77 20.80 -13.35
C VAL A 80 -0.46 19.54 -12.57
N PHE A 81 -0.26 18.42 -13.29
CA PHE A 81 0.30 17.19 -12.73
C PHE A 81 1.82 17.23 -12.89
N TYR A 82 2.55 17.02 -11.80
CA TYR A 82 4.00 16.96 -11.83
C TYR A 82 4.49 15.81 -10.94
N ALA A 83 5.53 15.13 -11.39
CA ALA A 83 6.25 14.18 -10.55
C ALA A 83 7.26 14.95 -9.70
N THR A 84 7.30 14.67 -8.40
CA THR A 84 8.41 15.10 -7.54
C THR A 84 9.53 14.08 -7.71
N GLY A 85 10.47 14.35 -8.62
CA GLY A 85 11.68 13.53 -8.75
C GLY A 85 12.69 13.90 -7.68
N LEU A 86 13.15 12.91 -6.91
CA LEU A 86 14.51 12.86 -6.36
C LEU A 86 15.36 12.02 -7.30
#